data_AF-A0A821JEC3-F1
#
_entry.id   AF-A0A821JEC3-F1
#
_cell.length_a   1.000
_cell.length_b   1.000
_cell.length_c   1.000
_cell.angle_alpha   90.00
_cell.angle_beta   90.00
_cell.angle_gamma   90.00
#
_symmetry.space_group_name_H-M   'P 1'
#
loop_
_entity.id
_entity.type
_entity.pdbx_description
1 polymer ?
#
loop_
_entity_poly.entity_id
_entity_poly.type
_entity_poly.pdbx_seq_one_letter_code
_entity_poly.pdbx_strand_id
1 'polypeptide(L)' 'DKIRPLWRHYFQNTQGLIFVVDSNDRERISEARDELQRMISEDELREATILIFANKQDLPNA' A
#
# COMPACT_ATOMS: atom_id res chain seq x y z
N ASP A 1 -0.44 -9.78 10.05
CA ASP A 1 -0.27 -8.59 10.91
C ASP A 1 1.03 -8.41 11.69
N LYS A 2 1.90 -9.41 11.86
CA LYS A 2 3.12 -9.21 12.70
C LYS A 2 4.19 -8.31 12.08
N ILE A 3 4.20 -8.14 10.76
CA ILE A 3 5.28 -7.45 10.04
C ILE A 3 4.92 -5.99 9.71
N ARG A 4 3.63 -5.67 9.49
CA ARG A 4 3.17 -4.32 9.11
C ARG A 4 3.59 -3.22 10.08
N PRO A 5 3.61 -3.43 11.42
CA PRO A 5 4.08 -2.41 12.36
C PRO A 5 5.55 -2.00 12.18
N LEU A 6 6.35 -2.80 11.46
CA LEU A 6 7.76 -2.48 11.19
C LEU A 6 7.92 -1.49 10.03
N TRP A 7 6.89 -1.27 9.20
CA TRP A 7 6.96 -0.37 8.05
C TRP A 7 7.29 1.08 8.43
N ARG A 8 6.84 1.53 9.61
CA ARG A 8 7.13 2.87 10.14
C ARG A 8 8.63 3.20 10.23
N HIS A 9 9.48 2.19 10.37
CA HIS A 9 10.93 2.38 10.41
C HIS A 9 11.53 2.80 9.05
N TYR A 10 10.73 2.77 7.98
CA TYR A 10 11.16 3.11 6.63
C TYR A 10 10.52 4.40 6.10
N PHE A 11 9.61 5.05 6.84
CA PHE A 11 8.90 6.22 6.32
C PHE A 11 9.77 7.48 6.25
N GLN A 12 10.67 7.66 7.20
CA GLN A 12 11.57 8.82 7.21
C GLN A 12 12.38 8.92 5.92
N ASN A 13 12.37 10.11 5.32
CA ASN A 13 13.03 10.43 4.05
C ASN A 13 12.55 9.62 2.83
N THR A 14 11.40 8.95 2.92
CA THR A 14 10.79 8.30 1.76
C THR A 14 10.23 9.36 0.81
N GLN A 15 10.74 9.38 -0.42
CA GLN A 15 10.27 10.29 -1.48
C GLN A 15 9.11 9.71 -2.29
N GLY A 16 8.94 8.39 -2.25
CA GLY A 16 7.88 7.71 -2.97
C GLY A 16 7.51 6.37 -2.37
N LEU A 17 6.21 6.07 -2.40
CA LEU A 17 5.62 4.82 -1.93
C LEU A 17 5.08 4.05 -3.14
N ILE A 18 5.53 2.81 -3.32
CA ILE A 18 4.91 1.88 -4.26
C ILE A 18 4.02 0.93 -3.47
N PHE A 19 2.71 1.07 -3.65
CA PHE A 19 1.70 0.21 -3.01
C PHE A 19 1.18 -0.81 -4.01
N VAL A 20 1.45 -2.10 -3.77
CA VAL A 20 1.09 -3.17 -4.70
C VAL A 20 -0.17 -3.88 -4.19
N VAL A 21 -1.20 -3.89 -5.02
CA VAL A 21 -2.49 -4.55 -4.77
C VAL A 21 -2.60 -5.78 -5.66
N ASP A 22 -3.07 -6.89 -5.09
CA ASP A 22 -3.53 -8.03 -5.88
C ASP A 22 -4.93 -7.72 -6.44
N SER A 23 -5.00 -7.37 -7.72
CA SER A 23 -6.25 -6.94 -8.38
C SER A 23 -7.30 -8.06 -8.51
N ASN A 24 -6.89 -9.31 -8.46
CA ASN A 24 -7.80 -10.46 -8.54
C ASN A 24 -8.38 -10.83 -7.16
N ASP A 25 -7.84 -10.30 -6.06
CA ASP A 25 -8.29 -10.61 -4.69
C ASP A 25 -9.29 -9.57 -4.16
N ARG A 26 -10.56 -9.77 -4.51
CA ARG A 26 -11.65 -8.86 -4.16
C ARG A 26 -12.03 -8.87 -2.69
N GLU A 27 -11.76 -9.96 -1.96
CA GLU A 27 -12.09 -10.06 -0.54
C GLU A 27 -11.16 -9.18 0.31
N ARG A 28 -9.89 -9.06 -0.11
CA ARG A 28 -8.87 -8.29 0.63
C ARG A 28 -8.70 -6.85 0.17
N ILE A 29 -9.49 -6.38 -0.80
CA ILE A 29 -9.38 -4.99 -1.28
C ILE A 29 -9.69 -3.96 -0.19
N SER A 30 -10.64 -4.26 0.71
CA SER A 30 -10.95 -3.35 1.83
C SER A 30 -9.80 -3.29 2.83
N GLU A 31 -9.15 -4.43 3.10
CA GLU A 31 -7.97 -4.47 3.97
C GLU A 31 -6.82 -3.66 3.35
N ALA A 32 -6.56 -3.82 2.04
CA ALA A 32 -5.54 -3.06 1.33
C ALA A 32 -5.81 -1.54 1.37
N ARG A 33 -7.07 -1.13 1.18
CA ARG A 33 -7.50 0.28 1.33
C ARG A 33 -7.19 0.79 2.74
N ASP A 34 -7.57 0.04 3.77
CA ASP A 34 -7.41 0.47 5.16
C ASP A 34 -5.93 0.58 5.55
N GLU A 35 -5.08 -0.32 5.08
CA GLU A 35 -3.63 -0.20 5.30
C GLU A 35 -3.01 0.98 4.53
N LEU A 36 -3.41 1.20 3.27
CA LEU A 36 -2.96 2.38 2.52
C LEU A 36 -3.37 3.66 3.25
N GLN A 37 -4.63 3.75 3.71
CA GLN A 37 -5.14 4.91 4.44
C GLN A 37 -4.33 5.17 5.72
N ARG A 38 -3.96 4.11 6.46
CA ARG A 38 -3.10 4.24 7.64
C ARG A 38 -1.74 4.80 7.26
N MET A 39 -1.09 4.25 6.23
CA MET A 39 0.23 4.70 5.79
C MET A 39 0.23 6.17 5.35
N ILE A 40 -0.72 6.60 4.52
CA ILE A 40 -0.77 7.98 4.01
C ILE A 40 -1.19 9.01 5.07
N SER A 41 -1.68 8.55 6.22
CA SER A 41 -2.01 9.43 7.35
C SER A 41 -0.79 9.71 8.24
N GLU A 42 0.35 9.07 7.99
CA GLU A 42 1.60 9.31 8.69
C GLU A 42 2.29 10.56 8.13
N ASP A 43 2.67 11.49 9.01
CA ASP A 43 3.25 12.77 8.62
C ASP A 43 4.54 12.61 7.80
N GLU A 44 5.32 11.56 8.07
CA GLU A 44 6.56 11.26 7.36
C GLU A 44 6.35 10.90 5.88
N LEU A 45 5.15 10.46 5.50
CA LEU A 45 4.81 10.10 4.11
C LEU A 45 4.00 11.20 3.39
N ARG A 46 3.70 12.31 4.05
CA ARG A 46 2.84 13.38 3.52
C ARG A 46 3.27 13.93 2.16
N GLU A 47 4.58 14.07 1.96
CA GLU A 47 5.16 14.61 0.73
C GLU A 47 5.62 13.51 -0.25
N ALA A 48 5.45 12.23 0.10
CA ALA A 48 5.85 11.12 -0.74
C ALA A 48 4.90 10.97 -1.94
N THR A 49 5.45 10.78 -3.13
CA THR A 49 4.64 10.44 -4.31
C THR A 49 4.18 9.00 -4.22
N ILE A 50 2.89 8.74 -4.42
CA ILE A 50 2.32 7.40 -4.31
C ILE A 50 2.07 6.82 -5.71
N LEU A 51 2.60 5.63 -5.96
CA LEU A 51 2.28 4.79 -7.10
C LEU A 51 1.53 3.56 -6.61
N ILE A 52 0.33 3.32 -7.15
CA ILE A 52 -0.43 2.09 -6.86
C ILE A 52 -0.31 1.15 -8.05
N PHE A 53 0.23 -0.05 -7.83
CA PHE A 53 0.17 -1.12 -8.82
C PHE A 53 -1.06 -1.99 -8.57
N ALA A 54 -2.01 -1.99 -9.51
CA ALA A 54 -3.01 -3.04 -9.63
C ALA A 54 -2.33 -4.25 -10.31
N ASN A 55 -1.75 -5.14 -9.51
CA ASN A 55 -0.92 -6.24 -10.00
C ASN A 55 -1.75 -7.52 -10.23
N LYS A 56 -1.20 -8.47 -11.00
CA LYS A 56 -1.85 -9.73 -11.45
C LYS A 56 -2.97 -9.56 -12.48
N GLN A 57 -2.81 -8.59 -13.37
CA GLN A 57 -3.74 -8.29 -14.47
C GLN A 57 -3.86 -9.41 -15.51
N ASP A 58 -2.97 -10.41 -15.47
CA ASP A 58 -3.05 -11.62 -16.27
C ASP A 58 -4.19 -12.57 -15.86
N LEU A 59 -4.74 -12.40 -14.65
CA LEU A 59 -5.81 -13.26 -14.14
C LEU A 59 -7.19 -12.81 -14.64
N PRO A 60 -8.11 -13.76 -14.88
CA PRO A 60 -9.38 -13.48 -15.57
C PRO A 60 -10.37 -12.57 -14.83
N ASN A 61 -10.13 -12.22 -13.55
CA ASN A 61 -11.01 -11.36 -12.74
C ASN A 61 -10.31 -10.16 -12.09
N ALA A 62 -9.12 -9.83 -12.62
CA ALA A 62 -8.30 -8.68 -12.25
C ALA A 62 -8.92 -7.31 -12.60
#